data_AF-A0A534KHL8-F1
#
_entry.id   AF-A0A534KHL8-F1
#
_cell.length_a   1.000
_cell.length_b   1.000
_cell.length_c   1.000
_cell.angle_alpha   90.00
_cell.angle_beta   90.00
_cell.angle_gamma   90.00
#
_symmetry.space_group_name_H-M   'P 1'
#
loop_
_entity.id
_entity.type
_entity.pdbx_description
1 polymer ?
#
loop_
_entity_poly.entity_id
_entity_poly.type
_entity_poly.pdbx_seq_one_letter_code
_entity_poly.pdbx_strand_id
1 'polypeptide(L)'
;MIGVHRTSKRTPGRAASSRGSRRVSENGRRHHRREPPGRETVHAIVDADLNVSTRESSCGGPRTETLKPGPAIGWSEASVVVQITLVGERQARPGHEFIYRGPQPECGPCKVRRACLNQDLGRRYRITRVRDVAHPCLLNEERARVVEVEPVAPDCSLSARADVEGAVLAYEKIVCANAACPNYRLCHPIGIGPGTRIRVVEVGPELDCPLGYSLVSAKVDYGD
;
A
#
# COMPACT_ATOMS: atom_id res chain seq x y z
N MET A 1 -25.98 55.52 25.44
CA MET A 1 -25.45 56.49 26.41
C MET A 1 -24.75 55.71 27.53
N ILE A 2 -23.46 56.01 27.73
CA ILE A 2 -22.73 56.14 29.03
C ILE A 2 -22.77 54.90 29.95
N GLY A 3 -21.68 54.14 30.17
CA GLY A 3 -20.49 54.51 30.97
C GLY A 3 -20.83 54.45 32.48
N VAL A 4 -20.02 53.98 33.45
CA VAL A 4 -18.59 54.17 33.69
C VAL A 4 -18.15 53.37 34.94
N HIS A 5 -16.96 52.77 34.86
CA HIS A 5 -15.92 52.41 35.86
C HIS A 5 -16.18 52.20 37.37
N ARG A 6 -15.38 51.29 37.97
CA ARG A 6 -14.23 51.68 38.83
C ARG A 6 -13.17 50.57 39.01
N THR A 7 -11.93 51.05 38.97
CA THR A 7 -10.62 50.38 39.07
C THR A 7 -10.01 50.49 40.47
N SER A 8 -9.11 49.56 40.87
CA SER A 8 -7.90 49.81 41.70
C SER A 8 -7.03 48.53 41.70
N LYS A 9 -5.78 48.44 41.17
CA LYS A 9 -4.44 48.97 41.59
C LYS A 9 -4.11 48.58 43.06
N ARG A 10 -2.97 47.97 43.49
CA ARG A 10 -1.51 47.90 43.16
C ARG A 10 -0.89 46.67 43.90
N THR A 11 -0.05 45.78 43.34
CA THR A 11 1.46 45.68 43.31
C THR A 11 2.23 45.85 44.65
N PRO A 12 3.52 45.42 44.77
CA PRO A 12 4.16 44.09 44.61
C PRO A 12 5.18 43.77 45.76
N GLY A 13 5.79 42.56 45.78
CA GLY A 13 6.81 42.19 46.78
C GLY A 13 7.94 41.29 46.22
N ARG A 14 9.19 41.73 46.45
CA ARG A 14 10.53 41.23 46.05
C ARG A 14 10.87 39.80 46.56
N ALA A 15 11.48 38.92 45.77
CA ALA A 15 12.92 38.69 45.48
C ALA A 15 13.75 37.99 46.58
N ALA A 16 14.36 36.84 46.27
CA ALA A 16 15.76 36.50 46.60
C ALA A 16 16.19 35.11 46.06
N SER A 17 17.44 35.06 45.61
CA SER A 17 18.22 33.98 45.02
C SER A 17 18.69 32.90 45.99
N SER A 18 19.09 31.72 45.48
CA SER A 18 20.46 31.19 45.67
C SER A 18 20.71 29.87 44.92
N ARG A 19 22.00 29.64 44.66
CA ARG A 19 22.64 28.60 43.84
C ARG A 19 22.68 27.24 44.52
N GLY A 20 22.79 26.16 43.74
CA GLY A 20 23.15 24.83 44.24
C GLY A 20 23.48 23.83 43.14
N SER A 21 24.76 23.73 42.79
CA SER A 21 25.34 22.68 41.94
C SER A 21 25.42 21.34 42.68
N ARG A 22 24.98 20.23 42.07
CA ARG A 22 25.52 18.88 42.35
C ARG A 22 25.56 18.05 41.07
N ARG A 23 26.74 17.50 40.81
CA ARG A 23 27.07 16.51 39.77
C ARG A 23 26.78 15.08 40.24
N VAL A 24 26.85 14.18 39.26
CA VAL A 24 27.20 12.75 39.28
C VAL A 24 26.03 11.76 39.48
N SER A 25 25.68 11.04 38.41
CA SER A 25 26.15 9.65 38.26
C SER A 25 25.77 9.07 36.89
N GLU A 26 26.79 8.73 36.12
CA GLU A 26 26.73 7.77 35.02
C GLU A 26 26.24 6.42 35.53
N ASN A 27 25.30 5.80 34.81
CA ASN A 27 25.06 4.37 34.96
C ASN A 27 24.83 3.74 33.57
N GLY A 28 25.88 3.07 33.11
CA GLY A 28 25.80 1.66 32.72
C GLY A 28 25.10 1.32 31.41
N ARG A 29 25.76 1.60 30.27
CA ARG A 29 25.55 0.81 29.04
C ARG A 29 26.06 -0.61 29.28
N ARG A 30 25.17 -1.61 29.33
CA ARG A 30 25.53 -3.01 29.10
C ARG A 30 25.07 -3.40 27.70
N HIS A 31 26.02 -3.37 26.76
CA HIS A 31 25.86 -4.03 25.46
C HIS A 31 25.98 -5.53 25.68
N HIS A 32 24.86 -6.25 25.62
CA HIS A 32 24.89 -7.70 25.46
C HIS A 32 25.35 -8.02 24.04
N ARG A 33 26.62 -8.43 23.91
CA ARG A 33 27.13 -9.17 22.74
C ARG A 33 26.27 -10.42 22.57
N ARG A 34 25.51 -10.50 21.47
CA ARG A 34 24.95 -11.76 20.98
C ARG A 34 25.94 -12.33 19.98
N GLU A 35 26.56 -13.46 20.31
CA GLU A 35 27.29 -14.29 19.34
C GLU A 35 26.30 -14.94 18.37
N PRO A 36 26.61 -15.01 17.05
CA PRO A 36 25.77 -15.74 16.10
C PRO A 36 26.02 -17.25 16.22
N PRO A 37 24.97 -18.10 16.26
CA PRO A 37 25.15 -19.54 16.17
C PRO A 37 25.60 -19.96 14.76
N GLY A 38 26.43 -21.00 14.75
CA GLY A 38 27.24 -21.48 13.64
C GLY A 38 26.48 -21.98 12.41
N ARG A 39 27.25 -22.01 11.33
CA ARG A 39 26.94 -22.43 9.98
C ARG A 39 26.96 -23.96 9.91
N GLU A 40 25.79 -24.60 9.92
CA GLU A 40 25.69 -26.03 9.57
C GLU A 40 25.38 -26.18 8.09
N THR A 41 26.30 -26.85 7.40
CA THR A 41 26.23 -27.20 5.98
C THR A 41 26.05 -28.71 5.94
N VAL A 42 24.95 -29.24 5.42
CA VAL A 42 24.86 -30.68 5.15
C VAL A 42 23.97 -30.97 3.93
N HIS A 43 24.66 -31.25 2.83
CA HIS A 43 24.42 -32.27 1.81
C HIS A 43 23.08 -32.37 1.07
N ALA A 44 23.18 -32.10 -0.23
CA ALA A 44 22.30 -32.61 -1.27
C ALA A 44 22.34 -34.15 -1.29
N ILE A 45 21.17 -34.76 -1.31
CA ILE A 45 20.97 -36.18 -1.58
C ILE A 45 20.44 -36.27 -3.00
N VAL A 46 21.23 -36.89 -3.87
CA VAL A 46 20.89 -37.27 -5.24
C VAL A 46 20.75 -38.78 -5.26
N ASP A 47 19.54 -39.28 -5.48
CA ASP A 47 19.23 -40.64 -5.92
C ASP A 47 17.95 -40.49 -6.78
N ALA A 48 18.00 -40.62 -8.10
CA ALA A 48 18.22 -41.83 -8.90
C ALA A 48 17.08 -42.87 -8.76
N ASP A 49 16.61 -43.27 -9.94
CA ASP A 49 15.87 -44.49 -10.27
C ASP A 49 14.32 -44.50 -10.27
N LEU A 50 13.82 -44.39 -11.51
CA LEU A 50 13.03 -45.43 -12.20
C LEU A 50 11.84 -46.02 -11.45
N ASN A 51 10.62 -45.77 -11.96
CA ASN A 51 9.87 -46.88 -12.56
C ASN A 51 8.77 -46.39 -13.51
N VAL A 52 8.88 -46.87 -14.76
CA VAL A 52 7.85 -46.79 -15.79
C VAL A 52 6.84 -47.91 -15.51
N SER A 53 5.56 -47.59 -15.44
CA SER A 53 4.52 -48.62 -15.53
C SER A 53 3.44 -48.15 -16.50
N THR A 54 3.55 -48.71 -17.69
CA THR A 54 2.55 -48.72 -18.75
C THR A 54 1.29 -49.43 -18.25
N ARG A 55 0.17 -48.71 -18.24
CA ARG A 55 -1.16 -49.31 -18.30
C ARG A 55 -1.94 -48.67 -19.43
N GLU A 56 -2.09 -49.47 -20.48
CA GLU A 56 -3.03 -49.27 -21.56
C GLU A 56 -4.44 -49.10 -20.99
N SER A 57 -5.16 -48.10 -21.48
CA SER A 57 -6.60 -47.99 -21.29
C SER A 57 -7.20 -47.40 -22.55
N SER A 58 -7.78 -48.34 -23.30
CA SER A 58 -8.73 -48.28 -24.41
C SER A 58 -9.20 -46.90 -24.89
N CYS A 59 -9.00 -46.69 -26.19
CA CYS A 59 -9.56 -45.66 -27.03
C CYS A 59 -11.10 -45.71 -27.06
N GLY A 60 -11.76 -44.67 -26.52
CA GLY A 60 -13.14 -44.30 -26.85
C GLY A 60 -13.12 -43.15 -27.86
N GLY A 61 -13.82 -43.33 -28.99
CA GLY A 61 -13.78 -42.42 -30.15
C GLY A 61 -14.35 -41.01 -29.92
N PRO A 62 -14.09 -40.08 -30.86
CA PRO A 62 -14.35 -38.66 -30.70
C PRO A 62 -15.83 -38.32 -30.90
N ARG A 63 -16.48 -37.73 -29.91
CA ARG A 63 -17.68 -36.91 -30.12
C ARG A 63 -17.21 -35.50 -30.45
N THR A 64 -17.19 -35.16 -31.74
CA THR A 64 -17.04 -33.79 -32.21
C THR A 64 -18.33 -33.03 -31.92
N GLU A 65 -18.46 -32.47 -30.73
CA GLU A 65 -19.38 -31.35 -30.50
C GLU A 65 -18.76 -30.11 -31.13
N THR A 66 -19.35 -29.67 -32.24
CA THR A 66 -19.03 -28.40 -32.89
C THR A 66 -19.41 -27.27 -31.94
N LEU A 67 -18.47 -26.88 -31.07
CA LEU A 67 -18.57 -25.65 -30.29
C LEU A 67 -18.63 -24.48 -31.26
N LYS A 68 -19.81 -23.85 -31.34
CA LYS A 68 -20.00 -22.59 -32.05
C LYS A 68 -18.94 -21.60 -31.52
N PRO A 69 -18.20 -20.90 -32.39
CA PRO A 69 -17.33 -19.83 -31.92
C PRO A 69 -18.21 -18.82 -31.19
N GLY A 70 -17.97 -18.67 -29.89
CA GLY A 70 -18.52 -17.57 -29.10
C GLY A 70 -18.07 -16.24 -29.72
N PRO A 71 -18.74 -15.13 -29.37
CA PRO A 71 -18.43 -13.84 -29.96
C PRO A 71 -16.94 -13.57 -29.82
N ALA A 72 -16.28 -13.19 -30.92
CA ALA A 72 -14.93 -12.67 -30.88
C ALA A 72 -14.95 -11.37 -30.07
N ILE A 73 -14.68 -11.47 -28.77
CA ILE A 73 -14.51 -10.30 -27.92
C ILE A 73 -13.19 -9.69 -28.38
N GLY A 74 -13.28 -8.59 -29.13
CA GLY A 74 -12.14 -7.79 -29.52
C GLY A 74 -11.35 -7.41 -28.28
N TRP A 75 -10.07 -7.80 -28.27
CA TRP A 75 -9.13 -7.42 -27.22
C TRP A 75 -8.76 -5.95 -27.47
N SER A 76 -9.49 -5.02 -26.86
CA SER A 76 -9.10 -3.60 -26.91
C SER A 76 -9.30 -2.81 -25.62
N GLU A 77 -9.80 -3.38 -24.53
CA GLU A 77 -9.76 -2.71 -23.21
C GLU A 77 -9.46 -3.74 -22.13
N ALA A 78 -8.38 -3.52 -21.38
CA ALA A 78 -8.00 -4.34 -20.24
C ALA A 78 -9.23 -4.55 -19.34
N SER A 79 -9.50 -5.79 -18.95
CA SER A 79 -10.61 -6.13 -18.06
C SER A 79 -10.39 -5.46 -16.70
N VAL A 80 -10.88 -4.23 -16.53
CA VAL A 80 -10.81 -3.51 -15.25
C VAL A 80 -11.61 -4.32 -14.24
N VAL A 81 -10.92 -4.88 -13.24
CA VAL A 81 -11.56 -5.65 -12.19
C VAL A 81 -12.34 -4.68 -11.30
N VAL A 82 -13.64 -4.58 -11.54
CA VAL A 82 -14.54 -3.79 -10.71
C VAL A 82 -14.85 -4.55 -9.43
N GLN A 83 -14.37 -4.05 -8.30
CA GLN A 83 -14.54 -4.65 -6.98
C GLN A 83 -15.63 -3.94 -6.19
N ILE A 84 -16.49 -4.69 -5.50
CA ILE A 84 -17.52 -4.13 -4.61
C ILE A 84 -16.99 -4.09 -3.18
N THR A 85 -17.10 -2.94 -2.52
CA THR A 85 -16.68 -2.74 -1.12
C THR A 85 -17.53 -1.69 -0.41
N LEU A 86 -17.13 -1.29 0.81
CA LEU A 86 -17.77 -0.25 1.59
C LEU A 86 -16.78 0.86 1.95
N VAL A 87 -17.24 2.10 1.91
CA VAL A 87 -16.49 3.29 2.36
C VAL A 87 -17.36 4.16 3.25
N GLY A 88 -16.75 5.00 4.10
CA GLY A 88 -17.50 5.95 4.92
C GLY A 88 -18.39 6.84 4.08
N GLU A 89 -19.60 7.13 4.56
CA GLU A 89 -20.63 7.82 3.76
C GLU A 89 -20.15 9.16 3.18
N ARG A 90 -19.39 9.95 3.94
CA ARG A 90 -18.85 11.24 3.44
C ARG A 90 -17.87 11.11 2.27
N GLN A 91 -17.18 9.97 2.19
CA GLN A 91 -16.19 9.66 1.16
C GLN A 91 -16.82 8.98 -0.06
N ALA A 92 -18.06 8.50 0.05
CA ALA A 92 -18.76 7.75 -0.99
C ALA A 92 -19.21 8.67 -2.14
N ARG A 93 -18.25 9.07 -2.98
CA ARG A 93 -18.47 9.92 -4.16
C ARG A 93 -17.70 9.36 -5.35
N PRO A 94 -18.29 9.24 -6.54
CA PRO A 94 -17.54 8.84 -7.74
C PRO A 94 -16.32 9.74 -7.97
N GLY A 95 -15.22 9.14 -8.40
CA GLY A 95 -13.92 9.79 -8.60
C GLY A 95 -13.08 9.95 -7.33
N HIS A 96 -13.64 9.75 -6.13
CA HIS A 96 -12.87 9.83 -4.90
C HIS A 96 -11.89 8.65 -4.80
N GLU A 97 -10.62 8.96 -4.52
CA GLU A 97 -9.56 7.96 -4.33
C GLU A 97 -9.22 7.76 -2.85
N PHE A 98 -8.91 6.53 -2.47
CA PHE A 98 -8.47 6.21 -1.11
C PHE A 98 -7.43 5.10 -1.11
N ILE A 99 -6.67 5.00 -0.02
CA ILE A 99 -5.72 3.91 0.21
C ILE A 99 -6.32 2.98 1.24
N TYR A 100 -6.36 1.69 0.93
CA TYR A 100 -6.84 0.72 1.90
C TYR A 100 -5.78 0.47 2.98
N ARG A 101 -6.16 0.68 4.24
CA ARG A 101 -5.25 0.58 5.41
C ARG A 101 -5.46 -0.70 6.24
N GLY A 102 -6.28 -1.62 5.76
CA GLY A 102 -6.56 -2.86 6.49
C GLY A 102 -7.60 -2.72 7.60
N PRO A 103 -7.88 -3.82 8.32
CA PRO A 103 -8.86 -3.86 9.40
C PRO A 103 -8.50 -2.96 10.58
N GLN A 104 -9.52 -2.37 11.20
CA GLN A 104 -9.41 -1.63 12.47
C GLN A 104 -10.07 -2.43 13.62
N PRO A 105 -9.75 -2.17 14.90
CA PRO A 105 -10.34 -2.88 16.04
C PRO A 105 -11.87 -2.92 16.03
N GLU A 106 -12.51 -1.82 15.60
CA GLU A 106 -13.96 -1.65 15.50
C GLU A 106 -14.60 -2.55 14.43
N CYS A 107 -13.80 -3.12 13.51
CA CYS A 107 -14.27 -4.05 12.49
C CYS A 107 -14.54 -5.46 13.02
N GLY A 108 -14.03 -5.80 14.21
CA GLY A 108 -14.22 -7.11 14.85
C GLY A 108 -15.67 -7.58 14.89
N PRO A 109 -16.61 -6.79 15.47
CA PRO A 109 -18.03 -7.14 15.54
C PRO A 109 -18.84 -6.83 14.26
N CYS A 110 -18.22 -6.32 13.20
CA CYS A 110 -18.95 -5.81 12.03
C CYS A 110 -19.53 -6.95 11.15
N LYS A 111 -20.85 -6.91 10.93
CA LYS A 111 -21.59 -7.92 10.13
C LYS A 111 -21.18 -7.96 8.66
N VAL A 112 -20.76 -6.83 8.10
CA VAL A 112 -20.39 -6.68 6.68
C VAL A 112 -18.87 -6.64 6.46
N ARG A 113 -18.07 -7.04 7.45
CA ARG A 113 -16.59 -6.93 7.40
C ARG A 113 -15.97 -7.64 6.18
N ARG A 114 -16.53 -8.77 5.74
CA ARG A 114 -15.98 -9.53 4.59
C ARG A 114 -16.03 -8.72 3.29
N ALA A 115 -17.10 -7.96 3.08
CA ALA A 115 -17.23 -7.09 1.91
C ALA A 115 -16.41 -5.79 2.07
N CYS A 116 -16.19 -5.33 3.31
CA CYS A 116 -15.43 -4.11 3.60
C CYS A 116 -13.90 -4.32 3.56
N LEU A 117 -13.43 -5.53 3.85
CA LEU A 117 -12.01 -5.84 4.06
C LEU A 117 -11.43 -6.74 2.95
N ASN A 118 -11.87 -6.54 1.71
CA ASN A 118 -11.53 -7.37 0.56
C ASN A 118 -10.50 -6.76 -0.39
N GLN A 119 -9.97 -5.58 -0.06
CA GLN A 119 -8.95 -4.86 -0.80
C GLN A 119 -7.53 -5.25 -0.34
N ASP A 120 -6.56 -5.00 -1.21
CA ASP A 120 -5.16 -5.22 -0.89
C ASP A 120 -4.59 -4.08 -0.05
N LEU A 121 -3.86 -4.46 1.01
CA LEU A 121 -3.29 -3.51 1.95
C LEU A 121 -2.31 -2.57 1.23
N GLY A 122 -2.48 -1.26 1.46
CA GLY A 122 -1.61 -0.24 0.92
C GLY A 122 -1.88 0.11 -0.54
N ARG A 123 -2.77 -0.60 -1.25
CA ARG A 123 -3.18 -0.23 -2.61
C ARG A 123 -4.15 0.96 -2.60
N ARG A 124 -4.09 1.75 -3.66
CA ARG A 124 -4.99 2.87 -3.92
C ARG A 124 -6.13 2.42 -4.84
N TYR A 125 -7.32 2.89 -4.51
CA TYR A 125 -8.56 2.57 -5.21
C TYR A 125 -9.32 3.86 -5.53
N ARG A 126 -10.01 3.87 -6.67
CA ARG A 126 -10.93 4.93 -7.08
C ARG A 126 -12.36 4.41 -7.03
N ILE A 127 -13.26 5.21 -6.48
CA ILE A 127 -14.70 4.92 -6.51
C ILE A 127 -15.24 5.21 -7.90
N THR A 128 -15.75 4.20 -8.59
CA THR A 128 -16.37 4.34 -9.92
C THR A 128 -17.88 4.57 -9.79
N ARG A 129 -18.53 3.92 -8.81
CA ARG A 129 -19.97 4.04 -8.57
C ARG A 129 -20.32 3.90 -7.10
N VAL A 130 -21.33 4.67 -6.67
CA VAL A 130 -21.94 4.55 -5.34
C VAL A 130 -23.30 3.88 -5.48
N ARG A 131 -23.56 2.85 -4.67
CA ARG A 131 -24.85 2.16 -4.63
C ARG A 131 -25.72 2.76 -3.53
N ASP A 132 -27.03 2.71 -3.71
CA ASP A 132 -28.00 3.15 -2.71
C ASP A 132 -28.24 2.08 -1.63
N VAL A 133 -27.14 1.60 -1.05
CA VAL A 133 -27.14 0.66 0.06
C VAL A 133 -26.13 1.15 1.08
N ALA A 134 -26.54 1.19 2.34
CA ALA A 134 -25.71 1.63 3.45
C ALA A 134 -25.85 0.70 4.65
N HIS A 135 -24.77 0.63 5.43
CA HIS A 135 -24.69 -0.18 6.63
C HIS A 135 -24.16 0.66 7.80
N PRO A 136 -24.58 0.38 9.03
CA PRO A 136 -23.96 0.97 10.22
C PRO A 136 -22.46 0.68 10.27
N CYS A 137 -21.65 1.69 10.59
CA CYS A 137 -20.21 1.58 10.71
C CYS A 137 -19.72 2.27 11.97
N LEU A 138 -19.08 1.51 12.87
CA LEU A 138 -18.52 2.05 14.12
C LEU A 138 -17.27 2.92 13.90
N LEU A 139 -16.59 2.75 12.76
CA LEU A 139 -15.37 3.49 12.44
C LEU A 139 -15.65 4.83 11.73
N ASN A 140 -16.68 4.88 10.88
CA ASN A 140 -16.90 6.00 9.96
C ASN A 140 -18.24 6.68 10.24
N GLU A 141 -18.27 7.65 11.16
CA GLU A 141 -19.43 8.54 11.42
C GLU A 141 -20.78 7.83 11.34
N GLU A 142 -20.86 6.68 11.98
CA GLU A 142 -22.03 5.82 12.09
C GLU A 142 -22.48 5.10 10.82
N ARG A 143 -22.04 5.48 9.59
CA ARG A 143 -22.52 4.89 8.33
C ARG A 143 -21.44 4.70 7.25
N ALA A 144 -21.51 3.57 6.57
CA ALA A 144 -20.75 3.25 5.36
C ALA A 144 -21.68 2.95 4.19
N ARG A 145 -21.30 3.34 2.98
CA ARG A 145 -22.02 3.12 1.71
C ARG A 145 -21.34 2.02 0.91
N VAL A 146 -22.14 1.21 0.21
CA VAL A 146 -21.62 0.22 -0.74
C VAL A 146 -21.18 0.94 -2.02
N VAL A 147 -19.97 0.64 -2.49
CA VAL A 147 -19.35 1.26 -3.66
C VAL A 147 -18.70 0.22 -4.57
N GLU A 148 -18.63 0.54 -5.85
CA GLU A 148 -17.76 -0.12 -6.81
C GLU A 148 -16.46 0.68 -6.92
N VAL A 149 -15.34 -0.03 -6.92
CA VAL A 149 -14.01 0.54 -6.98
C VAL A 149 -13.14 -0.18 -8.00
N GLU A 150 -12.19 0.55 -8.54
CA GLU A 150 -11.10 0.02 -9.37
C GLU A 150 -9.76 0.31 -8.66
N PRO A 151 -8.77 -0.60 -8.74
CA PRO A 151 -7.42 -0.30 -8.29
C PRO A 151 -6.77 0.72 -9.25
N VAL A 152 -6.08 1.73 -8.69
CA VAL A 152 -5.41 2.77 -9.47
C VAL A 152 -4.02 3.00 -8.90
N ALA A 153 -3.02 2.38 -9.53
CA ALA A 153 -1.63 2.58 -9.12
C ALA A 153 -1.20 4.04 -9.38
N PRO A 154 -0.37 4.63 -8.49
CA PRO A 154 0.26 5.93 -8.73
C PRO A 154 1.47 5.79 -9.65
N ASP A 155 1.76 6.88 -10.37
CA ASP A 155 3.05 7.05 -11.04
C ASP A 155 4.17 7.01 -10.00
N CYS A 156 5.30 6.44 -10.37
CA CYS A 156 6.45 6.31 -9.48
C CYS A 156 7.76 6.52 -10.24
N SER A 157 8.85 6.67 -9.48
CA SER A 157 10.19 6.61 -10.04
C SER A 157 10.72 5.18 -10.02
N LEU A 158 11.34 4.74 -11.10
CA LEU A 158 12.05 3.47 -11.18
C LEU A 158 13.54 3.72 -11.43
N SER A 159 14.38 2.74 -11.09
CA SER A 159 15.77 2.78 -11.54
C SER A 159 15.81 2.64 -13.06
N ALA A 160 16.68 3.40 -13.73
CA ALA A 160 16.87 3.33 -15.19
C ALA A 160 17.45 1.98 -15.70
N ARG A 161 17.62 0.99 -14.82
CA ARG A 161 18.01 -0.38 -15.18
C ARG A 161 16.82 -1.34 -15.21
N ALA A 162 15.67 -0.90 -14.70
CA ALA A 162 14.48 -1.71 -14.48
C ALA A 162 13.24 -1.11 -15.17
N ASP A 163 13.45 -0.16 -16.08
CA ASP A 163 12.46 0.63 -16.81
C ASP A 163 12.06 -0.02 -18.13
N VAL A 164 11.76 -1.31 -18.11
CA VAL A 164 11.33 -2.02 -19.31
C VAL A 164 9.81 -2.02 -19.38
N GLU A 165 9.23 -1.42 -20.42
CA GLU A 165 7.79 -1.43 -20.65
C GLU A 165 7.22 -2.86 -20.70
N GLY A 166 6.08 -3.06 -20.06
CA GLY A 166 5.43 -4.37 -19.90
C GLY A 166 6.04 -5.27 -18.82
N ALA A 167 7.24 -4.96 -18.30
CA ALA A 167 7.89 -5.76 -17.27
C ALA A 167 7.12 -5.73 -15.95
N VAL A 168 7.11 -6.87 -15.24
CA VAL A 168 6.56 -6.99 -13.89
C VAL A 168 7.73 -7.12 -12.92
N LEU A 169 7.81 -6.22 -11.95
CA LEU A 169 8.90 -6.17 -10.98
C LEU A 169 8.37 -5.85 -9.58
N ALA A 170 9.18 -6.15 -8.56
CA ALA A 170 8.89 -5.75 -7.19
C ALA A 170 9.40 -4.32 -6.98
N TYR A 171 8.52 -3.42 -6.54
CA TYR A 171 8.88 -2.02 -6.34
C TYR A 171 9.95 -1.86 -5.27
N GLU A 172 11.07 -1.25 -5.64
CA GLU A 172 12.16 -0.90 -4.75
C GLU A 172 12.04 0.56 -4.32
N LYS A 173 11.99 0.79 -3.00
CA LYS A 173 11.87 2.14 -2.46
C LYS A 173 13.23 2.85 -2.50
N ILE A 174 13.25 4.07 -3.02
CA ILE A 174 14.40 4.97 -2.93
C ILE A 174 14.59 5.46 -1.49
N VAL A 175 15.80 5.32 -0.96
CA VAL A 175 16.16 5.84 0.37
C VAL A 175 16.56 7.31 0.23
N CYS A 176 15.62 8.22 0.41
CA CYS A 176 15.86 9.66 0.36
C CYS A 176 15.05 10.40 1.44
N ALA A 177 15.70 11.28 2.19
CA ALA A 177 15.07 12.07 3.25
C ALA A 177 14.71 13.51 2.81
N ASN A 178 15.03 13.89 1.57
CA ASN A 178 14.78 15.25 1.07
C ASN A 178 13.31 15.44 0.66
N ALA A 179 12.46 15.78 1.63
CA ALA A 179 11.04 16.04 1.40
C ALA A 179 10.75 17.26 0.49
N ALA A 180 11.73 18.15 0.28
CA ALA A 180 11.61 19.30 -0.60
C ALA A 180 12.00 18.99 -2.06
N CYS A 181 12.44 17.76 -2.36
CA CYS A 181 12.78 17.36 -3.73
C CYS A 181 11.54 17.40 -4.63
N PRO A 182 11.62 17.98 -5.85
CA PRO A 182 10.50 17.98 -6.80
C PRO A 182 9.99 16.57 -7.14
N ASN A 183 10.91 15.59 -7.17
CA ASN A 183 10.62 14.20 -7.50
C ASN A 183 10.14 13.38 -6.29
N TYR A 184 10.03 13.99 -5.10
CA TYR A 184 9.78 13.25 -3.84
C TYR A 184 8.53 12.38 -3.90
N ARG A 185 7.45 12.85 -4.54
CA ARG A 185 6.19 12.10 -4.69
C ARG A 185 6.30 10.89 -5.61
N LEU A 186 7.18 10.94 -6.61
CA LEU A 186 7.46 9.81 -7.49
C LEU A 186 8.36 8.78 -6.78
N CYS A 187 9.34 9.25 -6.00
CA CYS A 187 10.22 8.38 -5.21
C CYS A 187 9.53 7.75 -4.00
N HIS A 188 8.51 8.43 -3.46
CA HIS A 188 7.69 7.99 -2.32
C HIS A 188 6.21 7.94 -2.72
N PRO A 189 5.86 7.07 -3.69
CA PRO A 189 4.51 6.99 -4.21
C PRO A 189 3.57 6.48 -3.11
N ILE A 190 2.47 7.20 -2.92
CA ILE A 190 1.46 6.81 -1.95
C ILE A 190 0.53 5.80 -2.64
N GLY A 191 0.56 4.55 -2.19
CA GLY A 191 -0.22 3.47 -2.80
C GLY A 191 0.64 2.29 -3.30
N ILE A 192 1.97 2.40 -3.23
CA ILE A 192 2.90 1.32 -3.59
C ILE A 192 3.93 1.19 -2.46
N GLY A 193 3.88 0.06 -1.75
CA GLY A 193 4.85 -0.27 -0.72
C GLY A 193 6.10 -0.96 -1.28
N PRO A 194 7.22 -0.99 -0.54
CA PRO A 194 8.37 -1.82 -0.89
C PRO A 194 7.95 -3.27 -1.11
N GLY A 195 8.42 -3.89 -2.19
CA GLY A 195 8.10 -5.27 -2.54
C GLY A 195 6.76 -5.48 -3.24
N THR A 196 5.95 -4.41 -3.43
CA THR A 196 4.70 -4.50 -4.20
C THR A 196 5.02 -4.86 -5.65
N ARG A 197 4.36 -5.89 -6.20
CA ARG A 197 4.46 -6.22 -7.61
C ARG A 197 3.79 -5.13 -8.44
N ILE A 198 4.51 -4.58 -9.39
CA ILE A 198 4.04 -3.54 -10.31
C ILE A 198 4.38 -3.93 -11.75
N ARG A 199 3.53 -3.54 -12.68
CA ARG A 199 3.76 -3.65 -14.11
C ARG A 199 4.09 -2.28 -14.66
N VAL A 200 5.20 -2.15 -15.38
CA VAL A 200 5.54 -0.91 -16.09
C VAL A 200 4.63 -0.78 -17.31
N VAL A 201 3.87 0.30 -17.38
CA VAL A 201 2.94 0.57 -18.50
C VAL A 201 3.60 1.48 -19.51
N GLU A 202 4.24 2.56 -19.04
CA GLU A 202 4.88 3.57 -19.87
C GLU A 202 6.08 4.13 -19.13
N VAL A 203 7.21 4.26 -19.82
CA VAL A 203 8.42 4.86 -19.27
C VAL A 203 8.46 6.33 -19.66
N GLY A 204 8.57 7.19 -18.65
CA GLY A 204 8.66 8.64 -18.79
C GLY A 204 10.11 9.15 -18.84
N PRO A 205 10.30 10.48 -18.72
CA PRO A 205 11.62 11.09 -18.75
C PRO A 205 12.50 10.70 -17.56
N GLU A 206 13.82 10.85 -17.76
CA GLU A 206 14.83 10.79 -16.70
C GLU A 206 14.60 11.90 -15.67
N LEU A 207 14.85 11.57 -14.41
CA LEU A 207 14.65 12.44 -13.25
C LEU A 207 16.00 12.90 -12.71
N ASP A 208 16.18 14.22 -12.58
CA ASP A 208 17.36 14.78 -11.93
C ASP A 208 17.31 14.49 -10.41
N CYS A 209 18.24 13.67 -9.93
CA CYS A 209 18.33 13.29 -8.53
C CYS A 209 19.54 13.98 -7.86
N PRO A 210 19.33 14.83 -6.83
CA PRO A 210 20.43 15.45 -6.10
C PRO A 210 21.38 14.48 -5.39
N LEU A 211 20.99 13.21 -5.25
CA LEU A 211 21.81 12.14 -4.66
C LEU A 211 22.56 11.31 -5.73
N GLY A 212 22.40 11.63 -7.02
CA GLY A 212 23.07 10.95 -8.13
C GLY A 212 22.47 9.60 -8.52
N TYR A 213 21.26 9.26 -8.06
CA TYR A 213 20.57 8.07 -8.52
C TYR A 213 20.06 8.26 -9.96
N SER A 214 20.32 7.28 -10.82
CA SER A 214 19.76 7.24 -12.18
C SER A 214 18.32 6.70 -12.11
N LEU A 215 17.37 7.59 -12.29
CA LEU A 215 15.94 7.35 -12.10
C LEU A 215 15.15 7.83 -13.31
N VAL A 216 14.09 7.12 -13.63
CA VAL A 216 13.09 7.54 -14.63
C VAL A 216 11.72 7.61 -13.96
N SER A 217 10.85 8.49 -14.46
CA SER A 217 9.43 8.43 -14.12
C SER A 217 8.76 7.28 -14.88
N ALA A 218 7.73 6.67 -14.32
CA ALA A 218 6.99 5.61 -14.98
C ALA A 218 5.52 5.63 -14.56
N LYS A 219 4.64 5.35 -15.53
CA LYS A 219 3.27 4.93 -15.25
C LYS A 219 3.29 3.43 -15.03
N VAL A 220 2.63 2.99 -13.97
CA VAL A 220 2.62 1.60 -13.57
C VAL A 220 1.21 1.16 -13.22
N ASP A 221 0.96 -0.13 -13.39
CA ASP A 221 -0.22 -0.81 -12.86
C ASP A 221 0.18 -1.73 -11.72
N TYR A 222 -0.78 -2.12 -10.89
CA TYR A 222 -0.54 -3.18 -9.92
C TYR A 222 -0.32 -4.50 -10.68
N GLY A 223 0.81 -5.16 -10.40
CA GLY A 223 1.12 -6.46 -10.96
C GLY A 223 0.51 -7.56 -10.12
N ASP A 224 -0.13 -8.51 -10.79
CA ASP A 224 -0.51 -9.81 -10.22
C ASP A 224 0.68 -10.80 -10.31
#